data_AF-A0A0V8JIU1-F1
#
_entry.id   AF-A0A0V8JIU1-F1
#
_cell.length_a   1.000
_cell.length_b   1.000
_cell.length_c   1.000
_cell.angle_alpha   90.00
_cell.angle_beta   90.00
_cell.angle_gamma   90.00
#
_symmetry.space_group_name_H-M   'P 1'
#
loop_
_entity.id
_entity.type
_entity.pdbx_description
1 polymer ?
#
loop_
_entity_poly.entity_id
_entity_poly.type
_entity_poly.pdbx_seq_one_letter_code
_entity_poly.pdbx_strand_id
1 'polypeptide(L)'
;MGEHLESLCIRVPKVYDWVKREVTQNRSFIPDQIDFPGSIDPICATYGPTAEVQAVLTDEEGNPIDLSDDDAINSVIEFAPFGKRRTRKIVLPDGEFVKLQEVRLSISGFYRVKLTNVTNFCNTTGVPPCALSDDTYTWSTVQTFYLCAPEGTYPVVHLDNFDGIGNVLCSDDNEFEGVDLELFICLSVQMERDVKIEVEGSYCYPRPEILDKLGCGPVYNPPTCDDIFPGRHHHHHCHDHDHDDYHGGEYEFE
;
A
#
# COMPACT_ATOMS: atom_id res chain seq x y z
N MET A 1 -41.47 21.53 13.44
CA MET A 1 -41.03 21.46 12.03
C MET A 1 -39.92 20.45 12.00
N GLY A 2 -40.15 19.28 11.40
CA GLY A 2 -39.10 18.27 11.25
C GLY A 2 -38.19 18.68 10.09
N GLU A 3 -36.88 18.69 10.31
CA GLU A 3 -35.92 18.81 9.24
C GLU A 3 -36.10 17.62 8.29
N HIS A 4 -36.40 17.90 7.02
CA HIS A 4 -36.36 16.91 5.96
C HIS A 4 -34.88 16.56 5.73
N LEU A 5 -34.37 15.53 6.41
CA LEU A 5 -33.15 14.86 5.99
C LEU A 5 -33.46 14.13 4.68
N GLU A 6 -32.85 14.57 3.58
CA GLU A 6 -32.92 13.83 2.31
C GLU A 6 -32.02 12.59 2.41
N SER A 7 -32.63 11.40 2.35
CA SER A 7 -31.91 10.13 2.21
C SER A 7 -31.26 10.04 0.83
N LEU A 8 -29.98 10.41 0.75
CA LEU A 8 -29.19 10.29 -0.47
C LEU A 8 -28.73 8.84 -0.66
N CYS A 9 -29.19 8.19 -1.73
CA CYS A 9 -28.72 6.88 -2.14
C CYS A 9 -27.41 7.00 -2.93
N ILE A 10 -26.30 6.56 -2.35
CA ILE A 10 -24.99 6.59 -3.03
C ILE A 10 -24.60 5.16 -3.42
N ARG A 11 -24.16 4.99 -4.67
CA ARG A 11 -23.52 3.75 -5.13
C ARG A 11 -22.04 3.85 -4.86
N VAL A 12 -21.51 2.97 -4.01
CA VAL A 12 -20.09 2.93 -3.64
C VAL A 12 -19.58 1.48 -3.56
N PRO A 13 -18.28 1.25 -3.78
CA PRO A 13 -17.66 0.00 -3.41
C PRO A 13 -17.66 -0.15 -1.88
N LYS A 14 -18.19 -1.26 -1.38
CA LYS A 14 -18.10 -1.65 0.03
C LYS A 14 -16.95 -2.63 0.21
N VAL A 15 -16.06 -2.32 1.15
CA VAL A 15 -15.01 -3.23 1.64
C VAL A 15 -15.61 -4.22 2.65
N TYR A 16 -15.47 -5.52 2.40
CA TYR A 16 -15.96 -6.61 3.24
C TYR A 16 -14.90 -7.17 4.18
N ASP A 17 -13.64 -7.18 3.73
CA ASP A 17 -12.48 -7.54 4.51
C ASP A 17 -11.26 -6.81 3.93
N TRP A 18 -10.27 -6.52 4.77
CA TRP A 18 -9.06 -5.81 4.38
C TRP A 18 -7.87 -6.30 5.20
N VAL A 19 -6.85 -6.80 4.50
CA VAL A 19 -5.59 -7.25 5.11
C VAL A 19 -4.39 -6.59 4.42
N LYS A 20 -3.32 -6.41 5.17
CA LYS A 20 -2.00 -6.09 4.64
C LYS A 20 -1.07 -7.31 4.75
N ARG A 21 -0.16 -7.47 3.79
CA ARG A 21 0.84 -8.53 3.78
C ARG A 21 2.16 -8.05 3.22
N GLU A 22 3.23 -8.38 3.93
CA GLU A 22 4.59 -8.20 3.45
C GLU A 22 5.06 -9.45 2.69
N VAL A 23 5.77 -9.23 1.59
CA VAL A 23 6.36 -10.26 0.75
C VAL A 23 7.80 -9.89 0.46
N THR A 24 8.72 -10.81 0.78
CA THR A 24 10.14 -10.68 0.45
C THR A 24 10.50 -11.58 -0.72
N GLN A 25 11.28 -11.09 -1.69
CA GLN A 25 11.74 -11.87 -2.84
C GLN A 25 13.23 -11.67 -3.10
N ASN A 26 13.97 -12.77 -3.19
CA ASN A 26 15.37 -12.73 -3.59
C ASN A 26 15.49 -12.89 -5.11
N ARG A 27 16.32 -12.04 -5.71
CA ARG A 27 16.65 -12.00 -7.13
C ARG A 27 18.16 -11.97 -7.27
N SER A 28 18.68 -12.77 -8.19
CA SER A 28 20.08 -12.81 -8.52
C SER A 28 20.19 -12.73 -10.03
N PHE A 29 21.02 -11.82 -10.51
CA PHE A 29 21.29 -11.60 -11.92
C PHE A 29 22.74 -11.97 -12.20
N ILE A 30 22.96 -12.78 -13.22
CA ILE A 30 24.29 -13.02 -13.80
C ILE A 30 24.55 -12.02 -14.96
N PRO A 31 25.80 -11.86 -15.44
CA PRO A 31 26.17 -10.75 -16.33
C PRO A 31 25.44 -10.70 -17.67
N ASP A 32 24.89 -11.82 -18.16
CA ASP A 32 24.10 -11.89 -19.39
C ASP A 32 22.60 -11.60 -19.18
N GLN A 33 22.17 -11.43 -17.92
CA GLN A 33 20.77 -11.14 -17.54
C GLN A 33 20.55 -9.69 -17.16
N ILE A 34 21.62 -8.92 -16.96
CA ILE A 34 21.55 -7.52 -16.57
C ILE A 34 22.65 -6.70 -17.22
N ASP A 35 22.24 -5.64 -17.90
CA ASP A 35 23.14 -4.69 -18.54
C ASP A 35 22.82 -3.26 -18.08
N PHE A 36 23.85 -2.42 -18.06
CA PHE A 36 23.80 -1.05 -17.58
C PHE A 36 24.40 -0.12 -18.66
N PRO A 37 23.56 0.53 -19.48
CA PRO A 37 23.99 1.35 -20.59
C PRO A 37 24.83 2.54 -20.11
N GLY A 38 25.87 2.89 -20.88
CA GLY A 38 26.72 4.03 -20.55
C GLY A 38 27.72 3.78 -19.42
N SER A 39 27.83 2.53 -18.92
CA SER A 39 29.00 2.09 -18.16
C SER A 39 30.17 1.89 -19.12
N ILE A 40 30.89 2.99 -19.40
CA ILE A 40 32.07 2.98 -20.29
C ILE A 40 33.26 2.25 -19.61
N ASP A 41 33.17 2.02 -18.30
CA ASP A 41 34.15 1.36 -17.44
C ASP A 41 33.55 0.08 -16.82
N PRO A 42 34.39 -0.90 -16.40
CA PRO A 42 33.91 -2.11 -15.71
C PRO A 42 33.03 -1.71 -14.51
N ILE A 43 31.83 -2.29 -14.40
CA ILE A 43 30.87 -2.01 -13.30
C ILE A 43 31.58 -2.09 -11.93
N CYS A 44 32.41 -3.10 -11.74
CA CYS A 44 33.19 -3.30 -10.52
C CYS A 44 34.29 -2.26 -10.30
N ALA A 45 34.87 -1.71 -11.35
CA ALA A 45 35.85 -0.61 -11.22
C ALA A 45 35.16 0.73 -10.89
N THR A 46 33.93 0.93 -11.37
CA THR A 46 33.19 2.19 -11.25
C THR A 46 32.38 2.28 -9.97
N TYR A 47 31.69 1.20 -9.61
CA TYR A 47 30.76 1.14 -8.49
C TYR A 47 31.34 0.33 -7.32
N GLY A 48 32.11 -0.72 -7.64
CA GLY A 48 32.74 -1.60 -6.65
C GLY A 48 31.73 -2.31 -5.73
N PRO A 49 32.22 -3.01 -4.69
CA PRO A 49 31.37 -3.69 -3.72
C PRO A 49 30.62 -2.72 -2.79
N THR A 50 30.94 -1.42 -2.83
CA THR A 50 30.29 -0.38 -2.01
C THR A 50 29.12 0.30 -2.74
N ALA A 51 28.76 -0.18 -3.93
CA ALA A 51 27.63 0.33 -4.68
C ALA A 51 26.33 0.13 -3.91
N GLU A 52 25.47 1.15 -3.91
CA GLU A 52 24.10 0.99 -3.47
C GLU A 52 23.27 0.45 -4.65
N VAL A 53 22.71 -0.74 -4.48
CA VAL A 53 21.79 -1.35 -5.45
C VAL A 53 20.36 -1.14 -4.96
N GLN A 54 19.51 -0.54 -5.79
CA GLN A 54 18.11 -0.28 -5.50
C GLN A 54 17.19 -0.86 -6.56
N ALA A 55 16.01 -1.30 -6.16
CA ALA A 55 14.91 -1.58 -7.09
C ALA A 55 14.07 -0.30 -7.29
N VAL A 56 13.83 0.07 -8.53
CA VAL A 56 12.97 1.21 -8.91
C VAL A 56 11.69 0.63 -9.51
N LEU A 57 10.54 0.94 -8.91
CA LEU A 57 9.24 0.55 -9.45
C LEU A 57 9.00 1.24 -10.80
N THR A 58 8.54 0.48 -11.79
CA THR A 58 8.30 1.01 -13.15
C THR A 58 7.03 0.47 -13.77
N ASP A 59 6.60 1.09 -14.87
CA ASP A 59 5.69 0.49 -15.85
C ASP A 59 6.40 -0.59 -16.71
N GLU A 60 5.69 -1.16 -17.68
CA GLU A 60 6.22 -2.18 -18.60
C GLU A 60 7.35 -1.62 -19.49
N GLU A 61 7.24 -0.35 -19.88
CA GLU A 61 8.22 0.38 -20.68
C GLU A 61 9.46 0.81 -19.90
N GLY A 62 9.47 0.61 -18.57
CA GLY A 62 10.61 0.92 -17.71
C GLY A 62 10.68 2.37 -17.24
N ASN A 63 9.58 3.12 -17.32
CA ASN A 63 9.44 4.45 -16.74
C ASN A 63 9.10 4.35 -15.25
N PRO A 64 9.75 5.15 -14.38
CA PRO A 64 9.41 5.16 -12.95
C PRO A 64 7.97 5.61 -12.70
N ILE A 65 7.29 4.91 -11.79
CA ILE A 65 5.91 5.22 -11.37
C ILE A 65 5.83 5.34 -9.85
N ASP A 66 4.83 6.07 -9.36
CA ASP A 66 4.56 6.19 -7.93
C ASP A 66 3.71 5.00 -7.44
N LEU A 67 3.78 4.71 -6.14
CA LEU A 67 2.95 3.66 -5.51
C LEU A 67 1.44 3.94 -5.62
N SER A 68 1.07 5.21 -5.75
CA SER A 68 -0.32 5.66 -5.89
C SER A 68 -0.85 5.62 -7.32
N ASP A 69 -0.01 5.36 -8.32
CA ASP A 69 -0.47 5.23 -9.70
C ASP A 69 -1.25 3.92 -9.89
N ASP A 70 -2.32 3.97 -10.71
CA ASP A 70 -3.14 2.80 -11.02
C ASP A 70 -2.33 1.66 -11.67
N ASP A 71 -1.21 2.01 -12.32
CA ASP A 71 -0.29 1.10 -13.00
C ASP A 71 0.79 0.51 -12.07
N ALA A 72 0.81 0.85 -10.78
CA ALA A 72 1.75 0.30 -9.79
C ALA A 72 1.66 -1.23 -9.66
N ILE A 73 0.50 -1.79 -10.01
CA ILE A 73 0.28 -3.23 -10.16
C ILE A 73 -0.17 -3.51 -11.58
N ASN A 74 0.68 -4.22 -12.33
CA ASN A 74 0.37 -4.61 -13.71
C ASN A 74 -0.78 -5.63 -13.79
N SER A 75 -0.78 -6.65 -12.92
CA SER A 75 -1.79 -7.71 -13.00
C SER A 75 -2.16 -8.33 -11.66
N VAL A 76 -3.45 -8.57 -11.49
CA VAL A 76 -4.03 -9.35 -10.39
C VAL A 76 -4.92 -10.43 -10.97
N ILE A 77 -4.56 -11.70 -10.72
CA ILE A 77 -5.31 -12.86 -11.20
C ILE A 77 -5.78 -13.67 -10.00
N GLU A 78 -7.10 -13.80 -9.83
CA GLU A 78 -7.69 -14.69 -8.83
C GLU A 78 -7.79 -16.14 -9.36
N PHE A 79 -7.22 -17.09 -8.62
CA PHE A 79 -7.39 -18.52 -8.87
C PHE A 79 -8.60 -19.06 -8.11
N ALA A 80 -9.75 -19.12 -8.78
CA ALA A 80 -10.97 -19.73 -8.26
C ALA A 80 -11.36 -20.97 -9.10
N PRO A 81 -10.97 -22.20 -8.69
CA PRO A 81 -11.36 -23.42 -9.40
C PRO A 81 -12.88 -23.49 -9.54
N PHE A 82 -13.36 -23.70 -10.77
CA PHE A 82 -14.80 -23.75 -11.10
C PHE A 82 -15.58 -22.48 -10.74
N GLY A 83 -14.89 -21.33 -10.63
CA GLY A 83 -15.51 -20.04 -10.30
C GLY A 83 -16.00 -19.93 -8.86
N LYS A 84 -15.59 -20.84 -7.96
CA LYS A 84 -16.01 -20.82 -6.55
C LYS A 84 -14.82 -20.81 -5.60
N ARG A 85 -14.88 -19.90 -4.62
CA ARG A 85 -13.92 -19.84 -3.51
C ARG A 85 -14.16 -20.98 -2.54
N ARG A 86 -13.10 -21.59 -2.02
CA ARG A 86 -13.21 -22.62 -0.98
C ARG A 86 -13.45 -21.96 0.37
N THR A 87 -14.43 -22.43 1.13
CA THR A 87 -14.67 -21.95 2.50
C THR A 87 -13.88 -22.80 3.50
N ARG A 88 -13.17 -22.14 4.42
CA ARG A 88 -12.44 -22.75 5.53
C ARG A 88 -13.03 -22.29 6.85
N LYS A 89 -13.05 -23.19 7.84
CA LYS A 89 -13.30 -22.83 9.24
C LYS A 89 -11.95 -22.60 9.91
N ILE A 90 -11.73 -21.41 10.44
CA ILE A 90 -10.50 -21.01 11.12
C ILE A 90 -10.84 -20.74 12.58
N VAL A 91 -10.00 -21.23 13.49
CA VAL A 91 -10.12 -20.98 14.93
C VAL A 91 -9.41 -19.68 15.24
N LEU A 92 -10.13 -18.74 15.84
CA LEU A 92 -9.59 -17.49 16.32
C LEU A 92 -8.81 -17.71 17.64
N PRO A 93 -7.94 -16.77 18.05
CA PRO A 93 -7.17 -16.89 19.29
C PRO A 93 -8.02 -17.07 20.57
N ASP A 94 -9.27 -16.63 20.54
CA ASP A 94 -10.25 -16.78 21.62
C ASP A 94 -10.95 -18.15 21.64
N GLY A 95 -10.69 -19.01 20.66
CA GLY A 95 -11.30 -20.33 20.51
C GLY A 95 -12.60 -20.35 19.71
N GLU A 96 -13.10 -19.20 19.24
CA GLU A 96 -14.25 -19.15 18.33
C GLU A 96 -13.86 -19.58 16.91
N PHE A 97 -14.84 -20.01 16.11
CA PHE A 97 -14.60 -20.37 14.72
C PHE A 97 -15.25 -19.39 13.77
N VAL A 98 -14.46 -18.86 12.83
CA VAL A 98 -14.93 -18.03 11.72
C VAL A 98 -14.89 -18.80 10.40
N LYS A 99 -15.85 -18.53 9.51
CA LYS A 99 -15.84 -19.05 8.14
C LYS A 99 -15.24 -17.99 7.22
N LEU A 100 -14.08 -18.29 6.63
CA LEU A 100 -13.40 -17.42 5.68
C LEU A 100 -13.26 -18.13 4.33
N GLN A 101 -13.17 -17.36 3.26
CA GLN A 101 -12.93 -17.85 1.92
C GLN A 101 -11.43 -17.81 1.61
N GLU A 102 -10.95 -18.88 1.00
CA GLU A 102 -9.60 -19.01 0.45
C GLU A 102 -9.54 -18.22 -0.87
N VAL A 103 -8.84 -17.10 -0.86
CA VAL A 103 -8.62 -16.20 -2.00
C VAL A 103 -7.16 -16.30 -2.39
N ARG A 104 -6.87 -16.96 -3.52
CA ARG A 104 -5.50 -17.14 -4.01
C ARG A 104 -5.26 -16.21 -5.20
N LEU A 105 -4.28 -15.32 -5.08
CA LEU A 105 -3.99 -14.28 -6.06
C LEU A 105 -2.60 -14.46 -6.63
N SER A 106 -2.45 -14.32 -7.95
CA SER A 106 -1.18 -13.98 -8.60
C SER A 106 -1.13 -12.48 -8.77
N ILE A 107 -0.10 -11.83 -8.26
CA ILE A 107 0.09 -10.38 -8.32
C ILE A 107 1.45 -10.13 -8.95
N SER A 108 1.54 -9.22 -9.91
CA SER A 108 2.79 -8.90 -10.60
C SER A 108 2.88 -7.43 -10.99
N GLY A 109 4.11 -6.95 -11.15
CA GLY A 109 4.45 -5.62 -11.64
C GLY A 109 5.86 -5.62 -12.23
N PHE A 110 6.36 -4.43 -12.53
CA PHE A 110 7.65 -4.22 -13.18
C PHE A 110 8.59 -3.37 -12.32
N TYR A 111 9.89 -3.55 -12.53
CA TYR A 111 10.92 -2.76 -11.88
C TYR A 111 12.21 -2.76 -12.71
N ARG A 112 13.05 -1.77 -12.45
CA ARG A 112 14.43 -1.69 -12.95
C ARG A 112 15.41 -1.69 -11.80
N VAL A 113 16.65 -2.09 -12.06
CA VAL A 113 17.72 -2.09 -11.06
C VAL A 113 18.56 -0.83 -11.23
N LYS A 114 18.80 -0.11 -10.15
CA LYS A 114 19.59 1.11 -10.14
C LYS A 114 20.86 0.91 -9.30
N LEU A 115 21.99 1.30 -9.85
CA LEU A 115 23.27 1.39 -9.15
C LEU A 115 23.60 2.84 -8.85
N THR A 116 23.90 3.13 -7.59
CA THR A 116 24.33 4.45 -7.13
C THR A 116 25.70 4.33 -6.47
N ASN A 117 26.65 5.17 -6.90
CA ASN A 117 27.91 5.32 -6.18
C ASN A 117 27.74 6.37 -5.07
N VAL A 118 28.01 5.98 -3.83
CA VAL A 118 27.79 6.76 -2.58
C VAL A 118 28.49 8.13 -2.60
N THR A 119 29.47 8.34 -3.49
CA THR A 119 30.24 9.59 -3.57
C THR A 119 29.58 10.72 -4.37
N ASN A 120 28.56 10.45 -5.19
CA ASN A 120 27.96 11.47 -6.06
C ASN A 120 26.42 11.34 -6.11
N PHE A 121 25.72 12.48 -6.07
CA PHE A 121 24.25 12.54 -6.01
C PHE A 121 23.61 12.14 -7.34
N CYS A 122 22.56 11.32 -7.28
CA CYS A 122 21.89 10.74 -8.43
C CYS A 122 20.60 11.46 -8.85
N ASN A 123 20.42 11.71 -10.14
CA ASN A 123 19.09 11.97 -10.71
C ASN A 123 18.48 10.65 -11.25
N THR A 124 17.16 10.59 -11.38
CA THR A 124 16.41 9.38 -11.80
C THR A 124 16.63 8.99 -13.27
N THR A 125 17.42 9.77 -14.02
CA THR A 125 17.59 9.64 -15.47
C THR A 125 18.83 8.81 -15.89
N GLY A 126 19.53 8.16 -14.95
CA GLY A 126 20.63 7.24 -15.28
C GLY A 126 21.86 7.90 -15.93
N VAL A 127 22.10 9.18 -15.64
CA VAL A 127 23.32 9.88 -16.10
C VAL A 127 24.40 9.68 -15.03
N PRO A 128 25.70 9.55 -15.39
CA PRO A 128 26.78 9.48 -14.40
C PRO A 128 26.59 10.56 -13.33
N PRO A 129 26.46 10.15 -12.04
CA PRO A 129 27.09 8.99 -11.40
C PRO A 129 26.24 7.70 -11.23
N CYS A 130 25.08 7.57 -11.89
CA CYS A 130 24.16 6.44 -11.66
C CYS A 130 24.03 5.59 -12.92
N ALA A 131 23.82 4.29 -12.74
CA ALA A 131 23.42 3.40 -13.81
C ALA A 131 22.04 2.82 -13.51
N LEU A 132 21.20 2.70 -14.53
CA LEU A 132 19.90 2.06 -14.46
C LEU A 132 19.90 0.91 -15.47
N SER A 133 19.42 -0.27 -15.08
CA SER A 133 19.45 -1.44 -15.96
C SER A 133 18.72 -1.16 -17.26
N ASP A 134 19.24 -1.58 -18.42
CA ASP A 134 18.56 -1.35 -19.70
C ASP A 134 17.20 -2.02 -19.76
N ASP A 135 17.15 -3.27 -19.32
CA ASP A 135 15.94 -4.07 -19.32
C ASP A 135 15.02 -3.76 -18.13
N THR A 136 13.73 -3.98 -18.37
CA THR A 136 12.67 -3.99 -17.35
C THR A 136 12.44 -5.42 -16.87
N TYR A 137 12.42 -5.61 -15.56
CA TYR A 137 12.22 -6.91 -14.93
C TYR A 137 10.83 -7.04 -14.34
N THR A 138 10.32 -8.27 -14.26
CA THR A 138 9.04 -8.57 -13.62
C THR A 138 9.25 -9.08 -12.21
N TRP A 139 8.47 -8.54 -11.27
CA TRP A 139 8.25 -9.18 -9.97
C TRP A 139 6.87 -9.85 -10.00
N SER A 140 6.76 -11.02 -9.39
CA SER A 140 5.48 -11.71 -9.27
C SER A 140 5.42 -12.57 -8.02
N THR A 141 4.27 -12.58 -7.37
CA THR A 141 4.03 -13.36 -6.15
C THR A 141 2.68 -14.05 -6.22
N VAL A 142 2.61 -15.26 -5.68
CA VAL A 142 1.35 -15.99 -5.52
C VAL A 142 1.04 -16.08 -4.03
N GLN A 143 -0.01 -15.40 -3.60
CA GLN A 143 -0.40 -15.29 -2.21
C GLN A 143 -1.77 -15.93 -1.97
N THR A 144 -1.93 -16.60 -0.82
CA THR A 144 -3.22 -17.15 -0.39
C THR A 144 -3.68 -16.39 0.83
N PHE A 145 -4.86 -15.77 0.74
CA PHE A 145 -5.50 -15.03 1.80
C PHE A 145 -6.75 -15.78 2.28
N TYR A 146 -7.03 -15.67 3.57
CA TYR A 146 -8.30 -16.13 4.15
C TYR A 146 -9.10 -14.89 4.55
N LEU A 147 -10.09 -14.56 3.73
CA LEU A 147 -10.83 -13.29 3.81
C LEU A 147 -12.34 -13.54 3.89
N CYS A 148 -13.07 -12.57 4.45
CA CYS A 148 -14.51 -12.49 4.25
C CYS A 148 -14.77 -12.04 2.80
N ALA A 149 -14.96 -13.02 1.91
CA ALA A 149 -15.19 -12.81 0.49
C ALA A 149 -16.49 -13.51 0.03
N PRO A 150 -17.68 -12.98 0.39
CA PRO A 150 -18.96 -13.49 -0.08
C PRO A 150 -19.06 -13.59 -1.61
N GLU A 151 -20.05 -14.34 -2.09
CA GLU A 151 -20.30 -14.43 -3.53
C GLU A 151 -20.62 -13.05 -4.13
N GLY A 152 -20.01 -12.75 -5.26
CA GLY A 152 -20.13 -11.46 -5.96
C GLY A 152 -19.18 -10.37 -5.48
N THR A 153 -18.27 -10.64 -4.54
CA THR A 153 -17.14 -9.73 -4.26
C THR A 153 -15.94 -10.03 -5.18
N TYR A 154 -15.08 -9.04 -5.38
CA TYR A 154 -13.84 -9.15 -6.15
C TYR A 154 -12.66 -8.58 -5.34
N PRO A 155 -11.45 -9.11 -5.53
CA PRO A 155 -10.26 -8.59 -4.85
C PRO A 155 -9.81 -7.28 -5.50
N VAL A 156 -9.50 -6.29 -4.69
CA VAL A 156 -8.79 -5.06 -5.07
C VAL A 156 -7.47 -5.06 -4.31
N VAL A 157 -6.36 -4.82 -5.02
CA VAL A 157 -5.01 -4.87 -4.45
C VAL A 157 -4.35 -3.52 -4.66
N HIS A 158 -3.73 -3.01 -3.60
CA HIS A 158 -2.88 -1.83 -3.65
C HIS A 158 -1.46 -2.18 -3.21
N LEU A 159 -0.49 -1.50 -3.79
CA LEU A 159 0.91 -1.60 -3.42
C LEU A 159 1.24 -0.49 -2.43
N ASP A 160 1.28 -0.83 -1.14
CA ASP A 160 1.52 0.15 -0.06
C ASP A 160 3.00 0.50 0.08
N ASN A 161 3.89 -0.41 -0.32
CA ASN A 161 5.34 -0.21 -0.32
C ASN A 161 5.98 -1.12 -1.38
N PHE A 162 7.00 -0.60 -2.04
CA PHE A 162 7.90 -1.34 -2.90
C PHE A 162 9.31 -0.80 -2.71
N ASP A 163 10.19 -1.66 -2.24
CA ASP A 163 11.60 -1.33 -2.03
C ASP A 163 12.46 -2.53 -2.44
N GLY A 164 13.73 -2.29 -2.68
CA GLY A 164 14.68 -3.36 -2.90
C GLY A 164 16.10 -2.91 -2.65
N ILE A 165 16.86 -3.75 -1.94
CA ILE A 165 18.26 -3.48 -1.60
C ILE A 165 19.12 -4.65 -2.05
N GLY A 166 20.34 -4.37 -2.48
CA GLY A 166 21.18 -5.40 -3.05
C GLY A 166 22.67 -5.08 -3.00
N ASN A 167 23.45 -5.97 -3.60
CA ASN A 167 24.89 -5.87 -3.71
C ASN A 167 25.35 -6.21 -5.13
N VAL A 168 26.39 -5.50 -5.58
CA VAL A 168 27.13 -5.87 -6.80
C VAL A 168 28.13 -6.96 -6.44
N LEU A 169 28.17 -8.02 -7.24
CA LEU A 169 29.12 -9.12 -7.12
C LEU A 169 30.28 -8.90 -8.09
N CYS A 170 31.49 -8.93 -7.55
CA CYS A 170 32.73 -8.70 -8.28
C CYS A 170 33.74 -9.78 -7.94
N SER A 171 34.48 -10.25 -8.95
CA SER A 171 35.60 -11.16 -8.76
C SER A 171 36.83 -10.45 -8.18
N ASP A 172 37.83 -11.21 -7.73
CA ASP A 172 39.11 -10.68 -7.24
C ASP A 172 39.86 -9.87 -8.32
N ASP A 173 39.62 -10.15 -9.60
CA ASP A 173 40.18 -9.45 -10.75
C ASP A 173 39.37 -8.19 -11.15
N ASN A 174 38.38 -7.79 -10.33
CA ASN A 174 37.41 -6.72 -10.60
C ASN A 174 36.53 -6.96 -11.83
N GLU A 175 36.25 -8.22 -12.15
CA GLU A 175 35.25 -8.56 -13.18
C GLU A 175 33.86 -8.62 -12.57
N PHE A 176 32.85 -8.17 -13.32
CA PHE A 176 31.46 -8.18 -12.89
C PHE A 176 30.91 -9.61 -12.95
N GLU A 177 30.43 -10.12 -11.81
CA GLU A 177 29.86 -11.47 -11.69
C GLU A 177 28.33 -11.45 -11.55
N GLY A 178 27.73 -10.33 -11.18
CA GLY A 178 26.28 -10.22 -11.07
C GLY A 178 25.78 -9.20 -10.05
N VAL A 179 24.48 -9.25 -9.80
CA VAL A 179 23.80 -8.44 -8.78
C VAL A 179 22.86 -9.34 -7.99
N ASP A 180 22.97 -9.29 -6.66
CA ASP A 180 21.98 -9.86 -5.76
C ASP A 180 21.08 -8.75 -5.22
N LEU A 181 19.77 -8.99 -5.22
CA LEU A 181 18.73 -8.03 -4.85
C LEU A 181 17.64 -8.71 -4.02
N GLU A 182 17.30 -8.12 -2.88
CA GLU A 182 16.17 -8.51 -2.04
C GLU A 182 15.08 -7.44 -2.17
N LEU A 183 13.90 -7.85 -2.64
CA LEU A 183 12.72 -6.99 -2.80
C LEU A 183 11.82 -7.09 -1.57
N PHE A 184 11.32 -5.96 -1.09
CA PHE A 184 10.35 -5.83 -0.01
C PHE A 184 9.06 -5.21 -0.54
N ILE A 185 7.97 -5.98 -0.51
CA ILE A 185 6.70 -5.62 -1.14
C ILE A 185 5.60 -5.66 -0.08
N CYS A 186 4.92 -4.54 0.14
CA CYS A 186 3.74 -4.46 1.02
C CYS A 186 2.48 -4.38 0.18
N LEU A 187 1.62 -5.39 0.31
CA LEU A 187 0.36 -5.51 -0.41
C LEU A 187 -0.80 -5.24 0.54
N SER A 188 -1.78 -4.48 0.06
CA SER A 188 -3.03 -4.17 0.74
C SER A 188 -4.17 -4.78 -0.07
N VAL A 189 -4.79 -5.83 0.45
CA VAL A 189 -5.81 -6.63 -0.26
C VAL A 189 -7.17 -6.42 0.37
N GLN A 190 -8.10 -5.91 -0.43
CA GLN A 190 -9.47 -5.63 -0.05
C GLN A 190 -10.43 -6.54 -0.83
N MET A 191 -11.50 -6.98 -0.16
CA MET A 191 -12.61 -7.65 -0.83
C MET A 191 -13.76 -6.68 -1.02
N GLU A 192 -14.07 -6.33 -2.27
CA GLU A 192 -15.02 -5.28 -2.58
C GLU A 192 -16.24 -5.76 -3.35
N ARG A 193 -17.33 -5.00 -3.24
CA ARG A 193 -18.51 -5.09 -4.12
C ARG A 193 -19.28 -3.79 -4.11
N ASP A 194 -19.79 -3.39 -5.27
CA ASP A 194 -20.70 -2.25 -5.39
C ASP A 194 -22.02 -2.50 -4.65
N VAL A 195 -22.38 -1.56 -3.79
CA VAL A 195 -23.64 -1.55 -3.04
C VAL A 195 -24.28 -0.16 -3.09
N LYS A 196 -25.55 -0.07 -2.70
CA LYS A 196 -26.25 1.19 -2.46
C LYS A 196 -26.41 1.34 -0.96
N ILE A 197 -25.94 2.46 -0.39
CA ILE A 197 -25.97 2.70 1.05
C ILE A 197 -26.60 4.05 1.39
N GLU A 198 -27.12 4.12 2.61
CA GLU A 198 -27.44 5.32 3.38
C GLU A 198 -26.40 5.37 4.52
N VAL A 199 -25.75 6.52 4.73
CA VAL A 199 -24.47 6.59 5.46
C VAL A 199 -24.61 7.26 6.83
N GLU A 200 -24.31 6.52 7.91
CA GLU A 200 -23.78 7.04 9.17
C GLU A 200 -22.35 6.44 9.33
N GLY A 201 -21.33 7.28 9.53
CA GLY A 201 -19.94 6.90 9.25
C GLY A 201 -18.94 7.02 10.41
N SER A 202 -17.92 6.15 10.40
CA SER A 202 -16.69 6.21 11.21
C SER A 202 -15.51 5.69 10.37
N TYR A 203 -14.25 5.95 10.77
CA TYR A 203 -13.06 5.53 10.03
C TYR A 203 -12.82 4.01 10.09
N CYS A 204 -12.44 3.42 8.94
CA CYS A 204 -12.07 2.01 8.82
C CYS A 204 -10.55 1.81 8.97
N TYR A 205 -10.14 0.66 9.56
CA TYR A 205 -8.73 0.28 9.73
C TYR A 205 -8.50 -1.15 9.23
N PRO A 206 -7.32 -1.47 8.67
CA PRO A 206 -7.00 -2.83 8.26
C PRO A 206 -6.88 -3.72 9.50
N ARG A 207 -7.36 -4.96 9.40
CA ARG A 207 -7.13 -5.93 10.48
C ARG A 207 -5.72 -6.53 10.37
N PRO A 208 -5.09 -6.94 11.49
CA PRO A 208 -3.86 -7.72 11.46
C PRO A 208 -4.04 -9.03 10.69
N GLU A 209 -2.97 -9.50 10.07
CA GLU A 209 -2.96 -10.85 9.53
C GLU A 209 -3.09 -11.88 10.67
N ILE A 210 -3.96 -12.87 10.49
CA ILE A 210 -4.24 -13.90 11.52
C ILE A 210 -3.09 -14.91 11.64
N LEU A 211 -2.31 -15.10 10.57
CA LEU A 211 -1.30 -16.15 10.46
C LEU A 211 0.15 -15.65 10.53
N ASP A 212 0.42 -14.34 10.39
CA ASP A 212 1.78 -13.78 10.43
C ASP A 212 1.89 -12.48 11.23
N LYS A 213 3.06 -12.25 11.85
CA LYS A 213 3.42 -11.08 12.67
C LYS A 213 4.33 -10.09 11.93
N LEU A 214 4.18 -9.91 10.62
CA LEU A 214 5.00 -8.99 9.84
C LEU A 214 4.17 -7.77 9.43
N GLY A 215 4.68 -6.59 9.80
CA GLY A 215 3.92 -5.36 9.84
C GLY A 215 4.31 -4.43 8.70
N CYS A 216 3.41 -4.28 7.73
CA CYS A 216 3.32 -3.03 6.99
C CYS A 216 3.02 -1.91 8.02
N GLY A 217 3.74 -0.78 7.95
CA GLY A 217 3.68 0.30 8.93
C GLY A 217 2.26 0.82 9.24
N PRO A 218 2.11 1.64 10.30
CA PRO A 218 0.81 2.13 10.74
C PRO A 218 0.09 2.92 9.64
N VAL A 219 -1.24 2.80 9.57
CA VAL A 219 -2.07 3.59 8.65
C VAL A 219 -2.09 5.05 9.12
N TYR A 220 -1.71 5.98 8.24
CA TYR A 220 -1.81 7.42 8.49
C TYR A 220 -3.13 7.96 7.96
N ASN A 221 -3.96 8.51 8.86
CA ASN A 221 -5.16 9.23 8.48
C ASN A 221 -4.86 10.73 8.41
N PRO A 222 -5.40 11.47 7.42
CA PRO A 222 -5.33 12.92 7.42
C PRO A 222 -6.02 13.49 8.68
N PRO A 223 -5.48 14.56 9.30
CA PRO A 223 -6.08 15.18 10.48
C PRO A 223 -7.48 15.71 10.16
N THR A 224 -8.42 15.52 11.10
CA THR A 224 -9.77 16.08 10.99
C THR A 224 -9.76 17.58 11.33
N CYS A 225 -10.45 18.38 10.52
CA CYS A 225 -10.67 19.80 10.80
C CYS A 225 -11.93 19.95 11.67
N ASP A 226 -11.85 19.52 12.92
CA ASP A 226 -12.98 19.48 13.87
C ASP A 226 -13.60 20.88 14.14
N ASP A 227 -12.79 21.93 13.97
CA ASP A 227 -13.22 23.34 14.11
C ASP A 227 -14.25 23.76 13.04
N ILE A 228 -14.23 23.09 11.89
CA ILE A 228 -15.08 23.42 10.74
C ILE A 228 -16.11 22.31 10.49
N PHE A 229 -15.76 21.04 10.72
CA PHE A 229 -16.61 19.89 10.43
C PHE A 229 -16.69 18.89 11.59
N PRO A 230 -17.91 18.45 11.99
CA PRO A 230 -19.21 18.87 11.46
C PRO A 230 -19.63 20.29 11.91
N GLY A 231 -18.77 20.99 12.65
CA GLY A 231 -19.09 22.27 13.31
C GLY A 231 -19.81 22.01 14.64
N ARG A 232 -19.60 22.90 15.62
CA ARG A 232 -20.35 22.81 16.89
C ARG A 232 -21.82 23.09 16.59
N HIS A 233 -22.69 22.09 16.77
CA HIS A 233 -24.13 22.32 16.81
C HIS A 233 -24.43 23.31 17.93
N HIS A 234 -24.67 24.59 17.59
CA HIS A 234 -25.26 25.55 18.50
C HIS A 234 -26.72 25.12 18.74
N HIS A 235 -26.90 24.20 19.69
CA HIS A 235 -28.22 23.96 20.29
C HIS A 235 -28.63 25.24 21.03
N HIS A 236 -29.41 26.09 20.36
CA HIS A 236 -30.20 27.11 21.02
C HIS A 236 -31.30 26.43 21.84
N HIS A 237 -30.96 26.04 23.07
CA HIS A 237 -31.94 25.80 24.11
C HIS A 237 -32.38 27.17 24.67
N CYS A 238 -33.35 27.80 24.01
CA CYS A 238 -34.17 28.82 24.66
C CYS A 238 -35.23 28.08 25.48
N HIS A 239 -34.92 27.82 26.75
CA HIS A 239 -35.91 27.40 27.73
C HIS A 239 -36.71 28.65 28.13
N ASP A 240 -38.00 28.63 27.83
CA ASP A 240 -38.99 29.45 28.53
C ASP A 240 -38.97 29.07 30.01
N HIS A 241 -38.65 30.04 30.88
CA HIS A 241 -39.14 30.05 32.25
C HIS A 241 -39.27 31.48 32.76
N ASP A 242 -40.52 31.94 32.83
CA ASP A 242 -40.98 32.98 33.73
C ASP A 242 -40.72 32.57 35.20
N HIS A 243 -39.97 33.37 35.96
CA HIS A 243 -40.44 34.05 37.19
C HIS A 243 -39.27 34.76 37.91
N ASP A 244 -39.47 36.06 38.13
CA ASP A 244 -39.01 36.97 39.20
C ASP A 244 -37.92 36.50 40.19
N ASP A 245 -36.84 37.29 40.33
CA ASP A 245 -36.68 38.18 41.50
C ASP A 245 -35.44 39.11 41.42
N TYR A 246 -35.51 40.15 42.24
CA TYR A 246 -34.84 41.46 42.24
C TYR A 246 -33.38 41.54 42.75
N HIS A 247 -32.74 42.69 42.42
CA HIS A 247 -31.49 43.31 42.95
C HIS A 247 -30.15 42.80 42.37
N GLY A 248 -29.17 43.59 41.91
CA GLY A 248 -28.86 45.03 42.01
C GLY A 248 -27.36 45.20 42.31
N GLY A 249 -26.62 45.99 41.51
CA GLY A 249 -25.21 46.36 41.73
C GLY A 249 -24.31 45.97 40.55
N GLU A 250 -24.04 46.89 39.62
CA GLU A 250 -22.95 47.88 39.60
C GLU A 250 -21.70 47.37 38.88
N TYR A 251 -21.18 48.26 38.05
CA TYR A 251 -20.25 48.09 36.94
C TYR A 251 -18.95 48.75 37.36
N GLU A 252 -17.82 48.04 37.31
CA GLU A 252 -16.51 48.68 37.23
C GLU A 252 -15.60 47.87 36.30
N PHE A 253 -15.14 48.57 35.26
CA PHE A 253 -14.03 48.23 34.37
C PHE A 253 -12.72 48.60 35.07
N GLU A 254 -11.77 47.66 35.14
CA GLU A 254 -10.33 47.92 34.92
C GLU A 254 -9.71 46.73 34.18
#